data_AF-A0A285USF4-F1
#
_entry.id   AF-A0A285USF4-F1
#
_cell.length_a   1.000
_cell.length_b   1.000
_cell.length_c   1.000
_cell.angle_alpha   90.00
_cell.angle_beta   90.00
_cell.angle_gamma   90.00
#
_symmetry.space_group_name_H-M   'P 1'
#
loop_
_entity.id
_entity.type
_entity.pdbx_description
1 polymer ?
#
loop_
_entity_poly.entity_id
_entity_poly.type
_entity_poly.pdbx_seq_one_letter_code
_entity_poly.pdbx_strand_id
1 'polypeptide(L)'
;MYLMHRVSHHGTASNRLLEEEGLLPIGWAFLVERGHGDEMLEQAKNLNKNDFASYFKEFGKHIGVEHMTSGRGRFLYNFLNLDEEWRVVVPFPGELMICKVKGKPIVYEKADSKAEDIGFVVPIEIISRSISRREYVGARLSSKLKYRGTNLVLNEEDQEMIDILIENHAEQTKVYDFKKTNEEIIDSIHKYIKKLKPGHFEKLIQAYLKDMGADKVVIPGKNAKSDENDKKADIDVKASFTPLGFSIYVQAKRHDGKTNPKEGLHQLISYDEEEDENFKHLQPIKWLVTTGEIVVNGIPPEAEEERIKIIEGKEFAGMLVESRFKFTNDIFE
;
A
#
# COMPACT_ATOMS: atom_id res chain seq x y z
N MET A 1 -18.11 -13.55 8.50
CA MET A 1 -18.31 -12.68 9.69
C MET A 1 -17.06 -12.75 10.54
N TYR A 2 -16.52 -11.63 11.02
CA TYR A 2 -15.27 -11.62 11.79
C TYR A 2 -15.53 -11.27 13.26
N LEU A 3 -14.70 -11.80 14.16
CA LEU A 3 -14.77 -11.53 15.59
C LEU A 3 -13.43 -10.98 16.07
N MET A 4 -13.42 -9.83 16.73
CA MET A 4 -12.26 -9.43 17.54
C MET A 4 -12.41 -10.06 18.92
N HIS A 5 -11.47 -10.91 19.33
CA HIS A 5 -11.53 -11.67 20.58
C HIS A 5 -10.30 -11.40 21.43
N ARG A 6 -10.50 -10.80 22.61
CA ARG A 6 -9.44 -10.58 23.59
C ARG A 6 -9.24 -11.83 24.42
N VAL A 7 -8.00 -12.28 24.46
CA VAL A 7 -7.58 -13.33 25.36
C VAL A 7 -6.96 -12.68 26.58
N SER A 8 -7.77 -12.51 27.63
CA SER A 8 -7.42 -11.75 28.84
C SER A 8 -7.07 -12.62 30.05
N HIS A 9 -7.21 -13.94 29.93
CA HIS A 9 -7.02 -14.89 31.04
C HIS A 9 -5.66 -15.57 30.86
N HIS A 10 -4.81 -15.46 31.87
CA HIS A 10 -3.61 -16.28 32.04
C HIS A 10 -2.73 -16.41 30.80
N GLY A 11 -2.02 -15.32 30.46
CA GLY A 11 -1.32 -15.14 29.18
C GLY A 11 -0.44 -16.33 28.76
N THR A 12 0.22 -17.02 29.71
CA THR A 12 1.07 -18.17 29.38
C THR A 12 0.27 -19.37 28.86
N ALA A 13 -0.84 -19.73 29.50
CA ALA A 13 -1.66 -20.86 29.08
C ALA A 13 -2.42 -20.56 27.78
N SER A 14 -2.96 -19.35 27.69
CA SER A 14 -3.64 -18.86 26.51
C SER A 14 -2.73 -18.78 25.28
N ASN A 15 -1.49 -18.31 25.43
CA ASN A 15 -0.52 -18.27 24.34
C ASN A 15 -0.15 -19.69 23.88
N ARG A 16 0.07 -20.63 24.81
CA ARG A 16 0.30 -22.04 24.47
C ARG A 16 -0.86 -22.61 23.66
N LEU A 17 -2.10 -22.43 24.12
CA LEU A 17 -3.28 -22.93 23.40
C LEU A 17 -3.35 -22.36 21.98
N LEU A 18 -3.14 -21.06 21.83
CA LEU A 18 -3.20 -20.38 20.54
C LEU A 18 -2.07 -20.81 19.59
N GLU A 19 -0.83 -20.75 20.06
CA GLU A 19 0.36 -20.85 19.21
C GLU A 19 0.86 -22.29 19.02
N GLU A 20 0.73 -23.13 20.06
CA GLU A 20 1.22 -24.51 20.06
C GLU A 20 0.10 -25.51 19.76
N GLU A 21 -1.11 -25.30 20.29
CA GLU A 21 -2.22 -26.26 20.15
C GLU A 21 -3.24 -25.89 19.06
N GLY A 22 -3.18 -24.69 18.50
CA GLY A 22 -4.15 -24.22 17.50
C GLY A 22 -5.57 -24.10 18.06
N LEU A 23 -5.69 -23.70 19.32
CA LEU A 23 -6.95 -23.55 20.06
C LEU A 23 -7.13 -22.11 20.53
N LEU A 24 -8.25 -21.49 20.16
CA LEU A 24 -8.69 -20.20 20.68
C LEU A 24 -9.50 -20.42 21.96
N PRO A 25 -9.10 -19.90 23.13
CA PRO A 25 -9.84 -20.10 24.39
C PRO A 25 -10.78 -18.94 24.75
N ILE A 26 -11.81 -19.24 25.55
CA ILE A 26 -12.60 -18.29 26.36
C ILE A 26 -12.86 -18.93 27.72
N GLY A 27 -12.91 -18.18 28.82
CA GLY A 27 -13.07 -18.79 30.15
C GLY A 27 -14.41 -19.44 30.43
N TRP A 28 -14.86 -19.37 31.69
CA TRP A 28 -16.03 -20.11 32.21
C TRP A 28 -15.74 -21.57 32.57
N ALA A 29 -14.53 -21.89 33.02
CA ALA A 29 -14.16 -23.25 33.46
C ALA A 29 -15.11 -23.80 34.53
N PHE A 30 -15.64 -22.95 35.41
CA PHE A 30 -16.59 -23.40 36.44
C PHE A 30 -17.90 -23.98 35.87
N LEU A 31 -18.33 -23.58 34.67
CA LEU A 31 -19.52 -24.15 34.02
C LEU A 31 -19.24 -25.59 33.60
N VAL A 32 -18.03 -25.85 33.08
CA VAL A 32 -17.56 -27.18 32.72
C VAL A 32 -17.43 -28.06 33.96
N GLU A 33 -16.80 -27.56 35.02
CA GLU A 33 -16.63 -28.28 36.28
C GLU A 33 -17.95 -28.71 36.93
N ARG A 34 -19.00 -27.90 36.76
CA ARG A 34 -20.34 -28.19 37.28
C ARG A 34 -21.18 -29.04 36.33
N GLY A 35 -20.63 -29.52 35.22
CA GLY A 35 -21.33 -30.38 34.26
C GLY A 35 -22.29 -29.63 33.32
N HIS A 36 -22.15 -28.31 33.18
CA HIS A 36 -23.02 -27.47 32.35
C HIS A 36 -22.37 -27.04 31.02
N GLY A 37 -21.18 -27.56 30.69
CA GLY A 37 -20.47 -27.20 29.45
C GLY A 37 -21.30 -27.53 28.19
N ASP A 38 -21.77 -28.77 28.08
CA ASP A 38 -22.58 -29.21 26.93
C ASP A 38 -23.94 -28.50 26.88
N GLU A 39 -24.57 -28.25 28.03
CA GLU A 39 -25.81 -27.47 28.12
C GLU A 39 -25.62 -26.07 27.51
N MET A 40 -24.51 -25.38 27.82
CA MET A 40 -24.22 -24.07 27.23
C MET A 40 -24.02 -24.15 25.72
N LEU A 41 -23.33 -25.18 25.21
CA LEU A 41 -23.14 -25.39 23.78
C LEU A 41 -24.47 -25.67 23.05
N GLU A 42 -25.33 -26.48 23.65
CA GLU A 42 -26.65 -26.79 23.10
C GLU A 42 -27.56 -25.56 23.07
N GLN A 43 -27.65 -24.83 24.18
CA GLN A 43 -28.47 -23.63 24.27
C GLN A 43 -27.98 -22.53 23.31
N ALA A 44 -26.67 -22.40 23.12
CA ALA A 44 -26.10 -21.44 22.17
C ALA A 44 -26.46 -21.73 20.70
N LYS A 45 -26.71 -23.01 20.36
CA LYS A 45 -27.17 -23.43 19.02
C LYS A 45 -28.66 -23.21 18.81
N ASN A 46 -29.46 -23.42 19.86
CA ASN A 46 -30.92 -23.43 19.78
C ASN A 46 -31.56 -22.05 20.00
N LEU A 47 -30.88 -21.17 20.72
CA LEU A 47 -31.37 -19.84 21.04
C LEU A 47 -30.70 -18.79 20.15
N ASN A 48 -31.38 -17.68 19.88
CA ASN A 48 -30.71 -16.50 19.34
C ASN A 48 -29.89 -15.79 20.44
N LYS A 49 -29.04 -14.84 20.02
CA LYS A 49 -28.15 -14.08 20.92
C LYS A 49 -28.84 -13.44 22.14
N ASN A 50 -30.05 -12.90 21.97
CA ASN A 50 -30.74 -12.21 23.05
C ASN A 50 -31.41 -13.18 24.01
N ASP A 51 -31.97 -14.26 23.48
CA ASP A 51 -32.61 -15.32 24.28
C ASP A 51 -31.54 -16.09 25.06
N PHE A 52 -30.41 -16.44 24.43
CA PHE A 52 -29.27 -17.03 25.13
C PHE A 52 -28.75 -16.11 26.24
N ALA A 53 -28.61 -14.81 25.99
CA ALA A 53 -28.16 -13.87 27.00
C ALA A 53 -29.13 -13.72 28.19
N SER A 54 -30.42 -13.96 27.96
CA SER A 54 -31.45 -13.96 29.00
C SER A 54 -31.39 -15.27 29.80
N TYR A 55 -31.35 -16.41 29.09
CA TYR A 55 -31.16 -17.74 29.68
C TYR A 55 -29.89 -17.78 30.54
N PHE A 56 -28.74 -17.34 30.03
CA PHE A 56 -27.46 -17.33 30.74
C PHE A 56 -27.52 -16.56 32.07
N LYS A 57 -28.25 -15.43 32.09
CA LYS A 57 -28.43 -14.61 33.29
C LYS A 57 -29.33 -15.31 34.32
N GLU A 58 -30.46 -15.87 33.90
CA GLU A 58 -31.37 -16.58 34.81
C GLU A 58 -30.74 -17.88 35.33
N PHE A 59 -30.05 -18.62 34.46
CA PHE A 59 -29.26 -19.79 34.83
C PHE A 59 -28.24 -19.44 35.91
N GLY A 60 -27.50 -18.34 35.75
CA GLY A 60 -26.58 -17.83 36.76
C GLY A 60 -27.22 -17.60 38.13
N LYS A 61 -28.44 -17.05 38.18
CA LYS A 61 -29.18 -16.90 39.45
C LYS A 61 -29.53 -18.26 40.07
N HIS A 62 -29.98 -19.21 39.25
CA HIS A 62 -30.31 -20.56 39.72
C HIS A 62 -29.13 -21.29 40.36
N ILE A 63 -27.92 -21.10 39.81
CA ILE A 63 -26.69 -21.73 40.32
C ILE A 63 -25.88 -20.86 41.29
N GLY A 64 -26.44 -19.71 41.72
CA GLY A 64 -25.83 -18.81 42.70
C GLY A 64 -24.60 -18.03 42.21
N VAL A 65 -24.52 -17.71 40.92
CA VAL A 65 -23.39 -17.02 40.27
C VAL A 65 -23.82 -15.65 39.73
N GLU A 66 -23.71 -14.62 40.56
CA GLU A 66 -24.22 -13.27 40.27
C GLU A 66 -23.51 -12.56 39.10
N HIS A 67 -22.27 -12.93 38.79
CA HIS A 67 -21.50 -12.30 37.71
C HIS A 67 -21.90 -12.79 36.31
N MET A 68 -22.77 -13.79 36.20
CA MET A 68 -23.37 -14.23 34.93
C MET A 68 -24.43 -13.23 34.47
N THR A 69 -23.98 -12.17 33.79
CA THR A 69 -24.87 -11.12 33.27
C THR A 69 -25.21 -11.36 31.80
N SER A 70 -26.30 -10.76 31.31
CA SER A 70 -26.65 -10.83 29.88
C SER A 70 -25.56 -10.26 28.97
N GLY A 71 -24.82 -9.24 29.42
CA GLY A 71 -23.67 -8.72 28.67
C GLY A 71 -22.58 -9.77 28.46
N ARG A 72 -22.22 -10.50 29.53
CA ARG A 72 -21.26 -11.60 29.46
C ARG A 72 -21.79 -12.81 28.67
N GLY A 73 -23.09 -13.11 28.80
CA GLY A 73 -23.76 -14.13 27.99
C GLY A 73 -23.70 -13.84 26.50
N ARG A 74 -23.80 -12.56 26.08
CA ARG A 74 -23.62 -12.17 24.67
C ARG A 74 -22.19 -12.44 24.17
N PHE A 75 -21.17 -12.21 24.99
CA PHE A 75 -19.79 -12.52 24.60
C PHE A 75 -19.58 -14.02 24.47
N LEU A 76 -20.08 -14.81 25.42
CA LEU A 76 -20.02 -16.26 25.34
C LEU A 76 -20.78 -16.77 24.11
N TYR A 77 -21.99 -16.27 23.86
CA TYR A 77 -22.77 -16.60 22.67
C TYR A 77 -22.00 -16.40 21.36
N ASN A 78 -21.36 -15.23 21.20
CA ASN A 78 -20.60 -14.92 19.98
C ASN A 78 -19.45 -15.92 19.76
N PHE A 79 -18.83 -16.37 20.85
CA PHE A 79 -17.73 -17.33 20.80
C PHE A 79 -18.24 -18.76 20.53
N LEU A 80 -19.30 -19.19 21.22
CA LEU A 80 -19.91 -20.52 21.05
C LEU A 80 -20.61 -20.71 19.69
N ASN A 81 -20.80 -19.62 18.93
CA ASN A 81 -21.33 -19.64 17.57
C ASN A 81 -20.27 -19.33 16.49
N LEU A 82 -18.98 -19.38 16.83
CA LEU A 82 -17.92 -19.31 15.82
C LEU A 82 -18.08 -20.46 14.80
N ASP A 83 -17.87 -20.13 13.53
CA ASP A 83 -18.06 -21.02 12.39
C ASP A 83 -16.81 -21.05 11.51
N GLU A 84 -16.60 -22.12 10.73
CA GLU A 84 -15.36 -22.40 9.99
C GLU A 84 -14.97 -21.33 8.96
N GLU A 85 -15.94 -20.55 8.48
CA GLU A 85 -15.66 -19.44 7.56
C GLU A 85 -15.32 -18.10 8.25
N TRP A 86 -15.24 -18.10 9.59
CA TRP A 86 -14.99 -16.88 10.34
C TRP A 86 -13.50 -16.67 10.56
N ARG A 87 -13.09 -15.40 10.53
CA ARG A 87 -11.77 -14.97 10.98
C ARG A 87 -11.85 -14.31 12.34
N VAL A 88 -10.85 -14.55 13.17
CA VAL A 88 -10.73 -13.99 14.51
C VAL A 88 -9.51 -13.10 14.57
N VAL A 89 -9.71 -11.85 15.00
CA VAL A 89 -8.63 -10.91 15.32
C VAL A 89 -8.33 -11.01 16.80
N VAL A 90 -7.13 -11.46 17.14
CA VAL A 90 -6.65 -11.61 18.52
C VAL A 90 -5.65 -10.50 18.82
N PRO A 91 -6.00 -9.50 19.64
CA PRO A 91 -5.12 -8.39 19.93
C PRO A 91 -4.20 -8.64 21.13
N PHE A 92 -2.92 -8.34 20.94
CA PHE A 92 -1.88 -8.36 21.97
C PHE A 92 -1.35 -6.93 22.24
N PRO A 93 -0.51 -6.74 23.27
CA PRO A 93 0.25 -5.51 23.43
C PRO A 93 1.15 -5.28 22.21
N GLY A 94 0.94 -4.18 21.47
CA GLY A 94 1.77 -3.80 20.32
C GLY A 94 1.50 -4.54 19.00
N GLU A 95 0.89 -5.72 19.03
CA GLU A 95 0.67 -6.56 17.84
C GLU A 95 -0.74 -7.18 17.78
N LEU A 96 -1.06 -7.78 16.64
CA LEU A 96 -2.26 -8.60 16.41
C LEU A 96 -1.87 -9.96 15.83
N MET A 97 -2.73 -10.93 16.06
CA MET A 97 -2.76 -12.20 15.33
C MET A 97 -4.12 -12.33 14.65
N ILE A 98 -4.13 -12.93 13.46
CA ILE A 98 -5.35 -13.24 12.73
C ILE A 98 -5.42 -14.74 12.49
N CYS A 99 -6.56 -15.32 12.84
CA CYS A 99 -6.80 -16.76 12.76
C CYS A 99 -8.04 -17.05 11.89
N LYS A 100 -8.07 -18.18 11.19
CA LYS A 100 -9.27 -18.81 10.62
C LYS A 100 -9.80 -19.85 11.60
N VAL A 101 -11.12 -19.93 11.77
CA VAL A 101 -11.75 -21.02 12.53
C VAL A 101 -11.69 -22.32 11.71
N LYS A 102 -11.43 -23.46 12.37
CA LYS A 102 -11.29 -24.78 11.72
C LYS A 102 -12.28 -25.83 12.21
N GLY A 103 -13.07 -25.51 13.21
CA GLY A 103 -14.08 -26.41 13.73
C GLY A 103 -15.03 -25.71 14.69
N LYS A 104 -15.98 -26.48 15.22
CA LYS A 104 -16.97 -25.97 16.17
C LYS A 104 -16.37 -25.78 17.56
N PRO A 105 -16.94 -24.87 18.38
CA PRO A 105 -16.56 -24.73 19.78
C PRO A 105 -16.83 -26.02 20.56
N ILE A 106 -15.90 -26.37 21.45
CA ILE A 106 -15.94 -27.56 22.30
C ILE A 106 -15.65 -27.19 23.76
N VAL A 107 -16.10 -28.04 24.68
CA VAL A 107 -15.71 -28.00 26.09
C VAL A 107 -14.23 -28.37 26.23
N TYR A 108 -13.50 -27.63 27.07
CA TYR A 108 -12.09 -27.93 27.37
C TYR A 108 -11.95 -28.63 28.72
N GLU A 109 -11.78 -29.95 28.69
CA GLU A 109 -11.82 -30.84 29.87
C GLU A 109 -10.43 -31.16 30.47
N LYS A 110 -9.34 -30.58 29.96
CA LYS A 110 -8.00 -30.87 30.48
C LYS A 110 -7.83 -30.35 31.92
N ALA A 111 -6.94 -30.98 32.69
CA ALA A 111 -6.74 -30.71 34.13
C ALA A 111 -6.33 -29.25 34.43
N ASP A 112 -5.68 -28.59 33.49
CA ASP A 112 -5.28 -27.17 33.54
C ASP A 112 -6.44 -26.20 33.28
N SER A 113 -7.58 -26.67 32.74
CA SER A 113 -8.77 -25.85 32.44
C SER A 113 -9.23 -25.01 33.63
N LYS A 114 -9.19 -25.60 34.82
CA LYS A 114 -9.57 -24.96 36.09
C LYS A 114 -8.59 -23.89 36.55
N ALA A 115 -7.30 -24.20 36.49
CA ALA A 115 -6.25 -23.31 36.98
C ALA A 115 -6.15 -22.03 36.14
N GLU A 116 -6.48 -22.13 34.85
CA GLU A 116 -6.27 -21.08 33.86
C GLU A 116 -7.58 -20.46 33.33
N ASP A 117 -8.74 -20.88 33.86
CA ASP A 117 -10.08 -20.48 33.42
C ASP A 117 -10.25 -20.54 31.88
N ILE A 118 -10.20 -21.76 31.30
CA ILE A 118 -10.25 -21.97 29.84
C ILE A 118 -11.61 -22.46 29.32
N GLY A 119 -12.50 -23.02 30.15
CA GLY A 119 -13.90 -23.35 29.82
C GLY A 119 -14.19 -23.95 28.44
N PHE A 120 -14.19 -23.12 27.39
CA PHE A 120 -14.45 -23.50 26.01
C PHE A 120 -13.29 -23.12 25.08
N VAL A 121 -13.05 -23.94 24.07
CA VAL A 121 -12.05 -23.68 23.01
C VAL A 121 -12.64 -23.85 21.63
N VAL A 122 -12.02 -23.21 20.63
CA VAL A 122 -12.33 -23.35 19.21
C VAL A 122 -11.06 -23.71 18.44
N PRO A 123 -11.05 -24.79 17.63
CA PRO A 123 -9.95 -25.07 16.71
C PRO A 123 -9.73 -23.94 15.70
N ILE A 124 -8.49 -23.52 15.53
CA ILE A 124 -8.11 -22.43 14.62
C ILE A 124 -6.85 -22.77 13.81
N GLU A 125 -6.69 -22.06 12.71
CA GLU A 125 -5.47 -21.99 11.91
C GLU A 125 -4.98 -20.54 11.90
N ILE A 126 -3.71 -20.33 12.21
CA ILE A 126 -3.15 -18.97 12.23
C ILE A 126 -2.83 -18.54 10.81
N ILE A 127 -3.49 -17.49 10.33
CA ILE A 127 -3.25 -16.90 9.00
C ILE A 127 -2.04 -15.98 9.05
N SER A 128 -1.96 -15.15 10.08
CA SER A 128 -0.91 -14.13 10.20
C SER A 128 -0.59 -13.86 11.66
N ARG A 129 0.72 -13.82 11.96
CA ARG A 129 1.28 -13.64 13.31
C ARG A 129 1.99 -12.30 13.42
N SER A 130 2.08 -11.80 14.64
CA SER A 130 2.90 -10.64 15.02
C SER A 130 2.71 -9.41 14.11
N ILE A 131 1.47 -9.14 13.72
CA ILE A 131 1.13 -7.98 12.91
C ILE A 131 1.32 -6.73 13.77
N SER A 132 2.36 -5.95 13.50
CA SER A 132 2.62 -4.71 14.22
C SER A 132 1.45 -3.73 14.10
N ARG A 133 0.87 -3.37 15.25
CA ARG A 133 -0.24 -2.41 15.31
C ARG A 133 0.19 -1.01 14.88
N ARG A 134 1.47 -0.68 15.02
CA ARG A 134 1.99 0.62 14.60
C ARG A 134 2.19 0.68 13.09
N GLU A 135 2.62 -0.43 12.50
CA GLU A 135 3.08 -0.44 11.11
C GLU A 135 1.98 -0.79 10.12
N TYR A 136 1.03 -1.65 10.48
CA TYR A 136 0.07 -2.19 9.51
C TYR A 136 -1.38 -1.80 9.80
N VAL A 137 -1.72 -1.46 11.04
CA VAL A 137 -3.11 -1.27 11.45
C VAL A 137 -3.58 0.17 11.20
N GLY A 138 -4.55 0.31 10.29
CA GLY A 138 -5.20 1.59 9.98
C GLY A 138 -6.03 2.21 11.12
N ALA A 139 -6.44 3.46 10.94
CA ALA A 139 -7.15 4.24 11.96
C ALA A 139 -8.46 3.60 12.43
N ARG A 140 -9.23 3.00 11.51
CA ARG A 140 -10.50 2.35 11.80
C ARG A 140 -10.34 1.14 12.74
N LEU A 141 -9.49 0.18 12.39
CA LEU A 141 -9.18 -0.97 13.26
C LEU A 141 -8.54 -0.52 14.57
N SER A 142 -7.64 0.48 14.53
CA SER A 142 -7.06 1.09 15.73
C SER A 142 -8.11 1.61 16.71
N SER A 143 -9.20 2.21 16.21
CA SER A 143 -10.32 2.64 17.04
C SER A 143 -11.06 1.46 17.68
N LYS A 144 -11.34 0.40 16.91
CA LYS A 144 -12.00 -0.82 17.39
C LYS A 144 -11.18 -1.53 18.47
N LEU A 145 -9.85 -1.54 18.32
CA LEU A 145 -8.91 -2.10 19.31
C LEU A 145 -8.92 -1.38 20.67
N LYS A 146 -9.57 -0.22 20.80
CA LYS A 146 -9.80 0.45 22.10
C LYS A 146 -10.91 -0.22 22.90
N TYR A 147 -11.76 -1.02 22.27
CA TYR A 147 -12.83 -1.76 22.96
C TYR A 147 -12.26 -2.69 24.03
N ARG A 148 -12.80 -2.62 25.25
CA ARG A 148 -12.28 -3.34 26.43
C ARG A 148 -13.05 -4.61 26.81
N GLY A 149 -14.17 -4.90 26.14
CA GLY A 149 -14.92 -6.15 26.38
C GLY A 149 -14.22 -7.38 25.80
N THR A 150 -14.72 -8.56 26.13
CA THR A 150 -14.14 -9.86 25.73
C THR A 150 -14.09 -10.03 24.22
N ASN A 151 -15.20 -9.76 23.53
CA ASN A 151 -15.22 -9.79 22.08
C ASN A 151 -16.12 -8.73 21.45
N LEU A 152 -15.85 -8.43 20.18
CA LEU A 152 -16.59 -7.49 19.35
C LEU A 152 -16.84 -8.11 17.98
N VAL A 153 -18.10 -8.25 17.60
CA VAL A 153 -18.50 -8.70 16.25
C VAL A 153 -18.21 -7.57 15.26
N LEU A 154 -17.57 -7.93 14.15
CA LEU A 154 -17.13 -7.01 13.10
C LEU A 154 -18.09 -7.09 11.90
N ASN A 155 -18.43 -5.94 11.32
CA ASN A 155 -19.35 -5.84 10.18
C ASN A 155 -18.63 -6.13 8.84
N GLU A 156 -19.33 -6.03 7.71
CA GLU A 156 -18.76 -6.29 6.38
C GLU A 156 -17.60 -5.34 6.03
N GLU A 157 -17.74 -4.04 6.28
CA GLU A 157 -16.66 -3.06 6.08
C GLU A 157 -15.41 -3.39 6.93
N ASP A 158 -15.62 -3.89 8.15
CA ASP A 158 -14.53 -4.30 9.02
C ASP A 158 -13.82 -5.58 8.48
N GLN A 159 -14.52 -6.43 7.73
CA GLN A 159 -13.94 -7.64 7.10
C GLN A 159 -12.99 -7.27 5.95
N GLU A 160 -13.44 -6.41 5.03
CA GLU A 160 -12.61 -5.95 3.91
C GLU A 160 -11.31 -5.29 4.40
N MET A 161 -11.41 -4.46 5.45
CA MET A 161 -10.25 -3.85 6.09
C MET A 161 -9.26 -4.88 6.67
N ILE A 162 -9.76 -5.99 7.22
CA ILE A 162 -8.91 -7.06 7.78
C ILE A 162 -8.27 -7.89 6.66
N ASP A 163 -8.95 -8.06 5.54
CA ASP A 163 -8.41 -8.76 4.38
C ASP A 163 -7.26 -7.96 3.75
N ILE A 164 -7.45 -6.66 3.57
CA ILE A 164 -6.39 -5.73 3.16
C ILE A 164 -5.22 -5.74 4.16
N LEU A 165 -5.50 -5.84 5.46
CA LEU A 165 -4.44 -5.93 6.48
C LEU A 165 -3.60 -7.22 6.32
N ILE A 166 -4.23 -8.34 6.01
CA ILE A 166 -3.54 -9.62 5.79
C ILE A 166 -2.64 -9.52 4.55
N GLU A 167 -3.19 -9.00 3.44
CA GLU A 167 -2.44 -8.80 2.19
C GLU A 167 -1.25 -7.85 2.40
N ASN A 168 -1.49 -6.68 2.99
CA ASN A 168 -0.44 -5.71 3.30
C ASN A 168 0.66 -6.30 4.19
N HIS A 169 0.30 -7.11 5.19
CA HIS A 169 1.29 -7.77 6.04
C HIS A 169 2.11 -8.80 5.28
N ALA A 170 1.48 -9.58 4.39
CA ALA A 170 2.18 -10.54 3.54
C ALA A 170 3.16 -9.85 2.57
N GLU A 171 2.78 -8.71 2.02
CA GLU A 171 3.60 -7.91 1.09
C GLU A 171 4.60 -6.98 1.81
N GLN A 172 4.56 -6.90 3.14
CA GLN A 172 5.35 -5.95 3.95
C GLN A 172 5.04 -4.47 3.63
N THR A 173 3.82 -4.20 3.18
CA THR A 173 3.31 -2.86 2.86
C THR A 173 2.77 -2.21 4.12
N LYS A 174 3.50 -1.24 4.67
CA LYS A 174 3.11 -0.54 5.90
C LYS A 174 1.97 0.46 5.61
N VAL A 175 1.19 0.80 6.63
CA VAL A 175 0.07 1.77 6.56
C VAL A 175 0.52 3.17 6.14
N TYR A 176 1.79 3.50 6.35
CA TYR A 176 2.42 4.75 5.95
C TYR A 176 3.31 4.61 4.71
N ASP A 177 3.26 3.47 4.01
CA ASP A 177 3.98 3.29 2.75
C ASP A 177 3.36 4.19 1.67
N PHE A 178 4.17 5.13 1.18
CA PHE A 178 3.76 6.11 0.18
C PHE A 178 4.05 5.65 -1.25
N LYS A 179 4.68 4.50 -1.48
CA LYS A 179 5.09 4.05 -2.82
C LYS A 179 3.93 4.01 -3.80
N LYS A 180 2.82 3.35 -3.43
CA LYS A 180 1.63 3.26 -4.28
C LYS A 180 1.05 4.64 -4.60
N THR A 181 0.94 5.51 -3.60
CA THR A 181 0.49 6.89 -3.81
C THR A 181 1.45 7.67 -4.70
N ASN A 182 2.76 7.46 -4.55
CA ASN A 182 3.77 8.07 -5.41
C ASN A 182 3.64 7.60 -6.86
N GLU A 183 3.44 6.30 -7.09
CA GLU A 183 3.16 5.74 -8.42
C GLU A 183 1.89 6.33 -9.04
N GLU A 184 0.82 6.47 -8.27
CA GLU A 184 -0.43 7.11 -8.73
C GLU A 184 -0.24 8.60 -9.08
N ILE A 185 0.59 9.33 -8.31
CA ILE A 185 0.96 10.72 -8.62
C ILE A 185 1.76 10.79 -9.93
N ILE A 186 2.76 9.92 -10.09
CA ILE A 186 3.56 9.82 -11.33
C ILE A 186 2.65 9.51 -12.52
N ASP A 187 1.72 8.57 -12.39
CA ASP A 187 0.78 8.21 -13.45
C ASP A 187 -0.17 9.37 -13.79
N SER A 188 -0.60 10.14 -12.79
CA SER A 188 -1.42 11.34 -12.99
C SER A 188 -0.67 12.42 -13.79
N ILE A 189 0.60 12.67 -13.43
CA ILE A 189 1.46 13.61 -14.16
C ILE A 189 1.76 13.08 -15.57
N HIS A 190 2.03 11.78 -15.74
CA HIS A 190 2.25 11.19 -17.05
C HIS A 190 1.03 11.37 -17.97
N LYS A 191 -0.18 11.17 -17.43
CA LYS A 191 -1.44 11.45 -18.16
C LYS A 191 -1.60 12.91 -18.51
N TYR A 192 -1.12 13.83 -17.67
CA TYR A 192 -1.13 15.26 -17.96
C TYR A 192 -0.15 15.62 -19.09
N ILE A 193 1.11 15.19 -19.03
CA ILE A 193 2.12 15.55 -20.05
C ILE A 193 1.74 15.05 -21.45
N LYS A 194 1.07 13.90 -21.56
CA LYS A 194 0.56 13.37 -22.85
C LYS A 194 -0.44 14.30 -23.54
N LYS A 195 -1.18 15.13 -22.78
CA LYS A 195 -2.17 16.07 -23.33
C LYS A 195 -1.55 17.35 -23.87
N LEU A 196 -0.27 17.60 -23.60
CA LEU A 196 0.40 18.82 -24.03
C LEU A 196 0.59 18.83 -25.55
N LYS A 197 0.54 20.03 -26.13
CA LYS A 197 1.00 20.24 -27.52
C LYS A 197 2.53 20.17 -27.54
N PRO A 198 3.18 19.82 -28.67
CA PRO A 198 4.64 19.73 -28.77
C PRO A 198 5.38 20.95 -28.17
N GLY A 199 5.02 22.16 -28.57
CA GLY A 199 5.63 23.38 -28.00
C GLY A 199 5.38 23.59 -26.50
N HIS A 200 4.25 23.11 -25.95
CA HIS A 200 4.03 23.16 -24.50
C HIS A 200 4.89 22.12 -23.76
N PHE A 201 5.16 20.97 -24.40
CA PHE A 201 6.07 19.97 -23.84
C PHE A 201 7.52 20.48 -23.82
N GLU A 202 7.95 21.14 -24.90
CA GLU A 202 9.24 21.85 -24.96
C GLU A 202 9.35 22.90 -23.84
N LYS A 203 8.30 23.73 -23.65
CA LYS A 203 8.24 24.71 -22.54
C LYS A 203 8.28 24.07 -21.16
N LEU A 204 7.62 22.91 -20.96
CA LEU A 204 7.69 22.18 -19.70
C LEU A 204 9.11 21.68 -19.41
N ILE A 205 9.80 21.13 -20.42
CA ILE A 205 11.21 20.72 -20.31
C ILE A 205 12.10 21.93 -20.01
N GLN A 206 11.89 23.06 -20.69
CA GLN A 206 12.60 24.31 -20.41
C GLN A 206 12.42 24.74 -18.95
N ALA A 207 11.19 24.77 -18.46
CA ALA A 207 10.89 25.15 -17.08
C ALA A 207 11.52 24.18 -16.08
N TYR A 208 11.49 22.87 -16.36
CA TYR A 208 12.14 21.85 -15.55
C TYR A 208 13.66 22.06 -15.46
N LEU A 209 14.34 22.27 -16.58
CA LEU A 209 15.79 22.50 -16.60
C LEU A 209 16.17 23.81 -15.87
N LYS A 210 15.31 24.83 -15.95
CA LYS A 210 15.48 26.08 -15.18
C LYS A 210 15.32 25.82 -13.68
N ASP A 211 14.33 25.04 -13.27
CA ASP A 211 14.10 24.64 -11.86
C ASP A 211 15.25 23.79 -11.31
N MET A 212 15.87 22.96 -12.16
CA MET A 212 17.11 22.23 -11.83
C MET A 212 18.34 23.14 -11.62
N GLY A 213 18.25 24.43 -11.95
CA GLY A 213 19.32 25.40 -11.73
C GLY A 213 20.16 25.73 -12.97
N ALA A 214 19.66 25.52 -14.18
CA ALA A 214 20.32 26.00 -15.38
C ALA A 214 20.39 27.55 -15.39
N ASP A 215 21.55 28.10 -15.76
CA ASP A 215 21.75 29.56 -15.82
C ASP A 215 20.98 30.17 -16.99
N LYS A 216 20.97 29.47 -18.13
CA LYS A 216 20.28 29.87 -19.35
C LYS A 216 19.60 28.67 -19.96
N VAL A 217 18.31 28.82 -20.30
CA VAL A 217 17.55 27.79 -21.02
C VAL A 217 16.85 28.41 -22.23
N VAL A 218 17.08 27.85 -23.40
CA VAL A 218 16.61 28.39 -24.69
C VAL A 218 15.90 27.32 -25.48
N ILE A 219 14.75 27.67 -26.08
CA ILE A 219 14.11 26.92 -27.16
C ILE A 219 14.58 27.59 -28.46
N PRO A 220 15.38 26.92 -29.32
CA PRO A 220 15.87 27.51 -30.55
C PRO A 220 14.74 27.95 -31.50
N GLY A 221 14.96 29.04 -32.23
CA GLY A 221 13.97 29.53 -33.19
C GLY A 221 13.85 28.60 -34.40
N LYS A 222 12.61 28.27 -34.81
CA LYS A 222 12.33 27.36 -35.94
C LYS A 222 12.70 27.90 -37.34
N ASN A 223 13.31 29.08 -37.43
CA ASN A 223 13.55 29.78 -38.69
C ASN A 223 14.97 30.37 -38.74
N ALA A 224 15.91 29.59 -39.25
CA ALA A 224 16.82 30.08 -40.27
C ALA A 224 16.66 29.09 -41.42
N LYS A 225 16.09 29.52 -42.55
CA LYS A 225 16.22 28.78 -43.80
C LYS A 225 17.71 28.81 -44.16
N SER A 226 18.47 27.82 -43.72
CA SER A 226 19.67 27.44 -44.44
C SER A 226 19.23 26.65 -45.66
N ASP A 227 19.92 26.87 -46.78
CA ASP A 227 19.65 26.28 -48.08
C ASP A 227 19.39 24.77 -48.00
N GLU A 228 18.69 24.23 -49.01
CA GLU A 228 18.15 22.86 -49.12
C GLU A 228 19.15 21.69 -48.86
N ASN A 229 20.42 21.97 -48.55
CA ASN A 229 21.47 21.01 -48.26
C ASN A 229 21.98 21.01 -46.81
N ASP A 230 21.64 21.99 -45.96
CA ASP A 230 22.08 22.01 -44.56
C ASP A 230 20.98 21.48 -43.64
N LYS A 231 20.97 20.16 -43.44
CA LYS A 231 20.21 19.52 -42.35
C LYS A 231 20.88 19.86 -41.02
N LYS A 232 20.75 21.11 -40.54
CA LYS A 232 21.11 21.43 -39.16
C LYS A 232 20.24 20.55 -38.25
N ALA A 233 20.91 19.73 -37.45
CA ALA A 233 20.30 18.89 -36.44
C ALA A 233 19.35 19.71 -35.54
N ASP A 234 18.11 19.26 -35.42
CA ASP A 234 17.09 19.95 -34.64
C ASP A 234 17.34 19.65 -33.15
N ILE A 235 17.48 20.68 -32.34
CA ILE A 235 17.50 20.58 -30.87
C ILE A 235 16.35 21.44 -30.38
N ASP A 236 15.44 20.85 -29.63
CA ASP A 236 14.23 21.55 -29.17
C ASP A 236 14.50 22.44 -27.94
N VAL A 237 15.38 22.01 -27.03
CA VAL A 237 15.73 22.78 -25.81
C VAL A 237 17.23 22.68 -25.51
N LYS A 238 17.86 23.81 -25.17
CA LYS A 238 19.25 23.89 -24.70
C LYS A 238 19.28 24.50 -23.30
N ALA A 239 20.05 23.92 -22.38
CA ALA A 239 20.26 24.45 -21.04
C ALA A 239 21.74 24.50 -20.67
N SER A 240 22.23 25.60 -20.12
CA SER A 240 23.61 25.73 -19.64
C SER A 240 23.69 25.61 -18.12
N PHE A 241 24.69 24.87 -17.64
CA PHE A 241 25.07 24.77 -16.24
C PHE A 241 26.53 25.21 -16.14
N THR A 242 26.75 26.51 -16.34
CA THR A 242 28.07 27.15 -16.47
C THR A 242 28.99 26.86 -15.28
N PRO A 243 28.53 26.94 -14.01
CA PRO A 243 29.36 26.59 -12.87
C PRO A 243 29.81 25.13 -12.84
N LEU A 244 29.06 24.24 -13.50
CA LEU A 244 29.36 22.81 -13.59
C LEU A 244 30.09 22.44 -14.90
N GLY A 245 30.25 23.39 -15.83
CA GLY A 245 31.00 23.21 -17.07
C GLY A 245 30.30 22.37 -18.15
N PHE A 246 28.99 22.16 -18.07
CA PHE A 246 28.24 21.36 -19.05
C PHE A 246 26.95 22.04 -19.53
N SER A 247 26.44 21.55 -20.66
CA SER A 247 25.15 21.93 -21.23
C SER A 247 24.30 20.68 -21.49
N ILE A 248 22.99 20.83 -21.40
CA ILE A 248 22.02 19.78 -21.74
C ILE A 248 21.33 20.17 -23.05
N TYR A 249 21.43 19.29 -24.03
CA TYR A 249 20.78 19.38 -25.34
C TYR A 249 19.63 18.39 -25.39
N VAL A 250 18.41 18.88 -25.54
CA VAL A 250 17.20 18.04 -25.51
C VAL A 250 16.54 18.00 -26.87
N GLN A 251 16.29 16.79 -27.37
CA GLN A 251 15.27 16.54 -28.38
C GLN A 251 13.99 16.06 -27.68
N ALA A 252 12.89 16.75 -27.91
CA ALA A 252 11.58 16.45 -27.36
C ALA A 252 10.69 15.77 -28.41
N LYS A 253 10.18 14.57 -28.11
CA LYS A 253 9.30 13.83 -29.02
C LYS A 253 7.97 13.49 -28.34
N ARG A 254 6.90 14.20 -28.73
CA ARG A 254 5.55 13.92 -28.22
C ARG A 254 4.88 12.80 -29.02
N HIS A 255 4.64 11.67 -28.36
CA HIS A 255 3.95 10.52 -28.92
C HIS A 255 2.96 9.89 -27.94
N ASP A 256 1.91 9.30 -28.50
CA ASP A 256 0.97 8.46 -27.78
C ASP A 256 1.33 6.99 -28.01
N GLY A 257 1.75 6.29 -26.95
CA GLY A 257 2.12 4.87 -27.02
C GLY A 257 3.60 4.63 -27.32
N LYS A 258 3.89 3.60 -28.12
CA LYS A 258 5.26 3.19 -28.46
C LYS A 258 5.84 4.04 -29.59
N THR A 259 7.08 4.48 -29.40
CA THR A 259 7.81 5.40 -30.28
C THR A 259 9.09 4.74 -30.77
N ASN A 260 9.41 4.94 -32.05
CA ASN A 260 10.72 4.62 -32.58
C ASN A 260 11.65 5.82 -32.31
N PRO A 261 12.72 5.67 -31.50
CA PRO A 261 13.57 6.79 -31.11
C PRO A 261 14.55 7.22 -32.20
N LYS A 262 14.69 6.43 -33.27
CA LYS A 262 15.75 6.58 -34.29
C LYS A 262 15.88 7.98 -34.87
N GLU A 263 14.76 8.61 -35.23
CA GLU A 263 14.79 9.96 -35.83
C GLU A 263 15.28 11.01 -34.82
N GLY A 264 14.81 10.97 -33.58
CA GLY A 264 15.26 11.89 -32.52
C GLY A 264 16.72 11.65 -32.11
N LEU A 265 17.15 10.39 -32.08
CA LEU A 265 18.55 10.05 -31.79
C LEU A 265 19.49 10.49 -32.90
N HIS A 266 19.11 10.29 -34.18
CA HIS A 266 19.91 10.79 -35.31
C HIS A 266 20.04 12.31 -35.31
N GLN A 267 18.99 13.05 -34.90
CA GLN A 267 19.07 14.50 -34.71
C GLN A 267 20.11 14.85 -33.64
N LEU A 268 20.08 14.19 -32.48
CA LEU A 268 21.05 14.43 -31.41
C LEU A 268 22.48 14.05 -31.82
N ILE A 269 22.68 12.89 -32.44
CA ILE A 269 23.98 12.40 -32.93
C ILE A 269 24.57 13.40 -33.93
N SER A 270 23.79 13.84 -34.92
CA SER A 270 24.27 14.77 -35.96
C SER A 270 24.52 16.20 -35.46
N TYR A 271 24.26 16.48 -34.17
CA TYR A 271 24.50 17.79 -33.57
C TYR A 271 25.92 17.85 -32.99
N ASP A 272 26.87 18.32 -33.81
CA ASP A 272 28.30 18.36 -33.47
C ASP A 272 28.85 19.78 -33.23
N GLU A 273 28.24 20.81 -33.81
CA GLU A 273 28.77 22.18 -33.76
C GLU A 273 27.80 23.13 -33.02
N GLU A 274 28.27 23.70 -31.91
CA GLU A 274 27.59 24.76 -31.18
C GLU A 274 28.23 26.12 -31.46
N GLU A 275 27.45 27.02 -32.05
CA GLU A 275 27.90 28.38 -32.40
C GLU A 275 27.53 29.42 -31.31
N ASP A 276 26.56 29.12 -30.43
CA ASP A 276 26.16 30.07 -29.37
C ASP A 276 27.24 30.13 -28.28
N GLU A 277 27.82 31.32 -28.09
CA GLU A 277 28.82 31.63 -27.04
C GLU A 277 28.44 31.19 -25.64
N ASN A 278 27.14 31.13 -25.32
CA ASN A 278 26.64 30.69 -24.02
C ASN A 278 26.76 29.18 -23.79
N PHE A 279 27.00 28.41 -24.85
CA PHE A 279 27.00 26.95 -24.82
C PHE A 279 28.27 26.32 -25.40
N LYS A 280 28.93 26.96 -26.38
CA LYS A 280 30.02 26.37 -27.16
C LYS A 280 31.24 25.90 -26.36
N HIS A 281 31.47 26.47 -25.16
CA HIS A 281 32.58 26.13 -24.28
C HIS A 281 32.23 25.05 -23.24
N LEU A 282 30.96 24.61 -23.21
CA LEU A 282 30.44 23.67 -22.23
C LEU A 282 30.45 22.25 -22.81
N GLN A 283 30.68 21.26 -21.94
CA GLN A 283 30.58 19.85 -22.33
C GLN A 283 29.12 19.48 -22.64
N PRO A 284 28.80 18.97 -23.85
CA PRO A 284 27.44 18.60 -24.20
C PRO A 284 27.00 17.30 -23.51
N ILE A 285 25.79 17.31 -22.95
CA ILE A 285 25.03 16.13 -22.52
C ILE A 285 23.74 16.09 -23.35
N LYS A 286 23.53 15.00 -24.09
CA LYS A 286 22.41 14.87 -25.03
C LYS A 286 21.27 14.04 -24.43
N TRP A 287 20.05 14.56 -24.41
CA TRP A 287 18.85 13.92 -23.88
C TRP A 287 17.79 13.78 -24.98
N LEU A 288 17.23 12.58 -25.14
CA LEU A 288 15.97 12.38 -25.86
C LEU A 288 14.86 12.23 -24.84
N VAL A 289 13.91 13.16 -24.81
CA VAL A 289 12.76 13.13 -23.89
C VAL A 289 11.48 12.89 -24.67
N THR A 290 10.70 11.88 -24.28
CA THR A 290 9.43 11.56 -24.93
C THR A 290 8.27 11.46 -23.94
N THR A 291 7.04 11.67 -24.42
CA THR A 291 5.81 11.37 -23.64
C THR A 291 5.40 9.90 -23.71
N GLY A 292 5.96 9.14 -24.64
CA GLY A 292 5.65 7.74 -24.91
C GLY A 292 6.60 6.74 -24.24
N GLU A 293 6.49 5.49 -24.67
CA GLU A 293 7.43 4.40 -24.40
C GLU A 293 8.28 4.17 -25.65
N ILE A 294 9.49 3.64 -25.49
CA ILE A 294 10.44 3.43 -26.58
C ILE A 294 10.51 1.96 -26.96
N VAL A 295 10.58 1.71 -28.28
CA VAL A 295 10.88 0.38 -28.80
C VAL A 295 12.39 0.19 -28.80
N VAL A 296 12.89 -0.69 -27.92
CA VAL A 296 14.33 -0.95 -27.70
C VAL A 296 15.10 -1.27 -28.97
N ASN A 297 14.50 -2.01 -29.91
CA ASN A 297 15.14 -2.38 -31.19
C ASN A 297 15.40 -1.18 -32.13
N GLY A 298 14.96 0.03 -31.79
CA GLY A 298 15.17 1.24 -32.57
C GLY A 298 16.34 2.11 -32.12
N ILE A 299 17.10 1.71 -31.11
CA ILE A 299 18.24 2.48 -30.58
C ILE A 299 19.50 2.14 -31.40
N PRO A 300 20.10 3.10 -32.12
CA PRO A 300 21.34 2.90 -32.86
C PRO A 300 22.54 2.82 -31.90
N PRO A 301 23.57 1.99 -32.17
CA PRO A 301 24.77 1.87 -31.31
C PRO A 301 25.46 3.20 -31.00
N GLU A 302 25.46 4.13 -31.95
CA GLU A 302 26.05 5.45 -31.84
C GLU A 302 25.43 6.27 -30.69
N ALA A 303 24.16 6.04 -30.35
CA ALA A 303 23.52 6.69 -29.21
C ALA A 303 24.11 6.25 -27.86
N GLU A 304 24.57 5.01 -27.75
CA GLU A 304 25.28 4.51 -26.57
C GLU A 304 26.71 5.05 -26.50
N GLU A 305 27.41 5.11 -27.63
CA GLU A 305 28.76 5.67 -27.74
C GLU A 305 28.80 7.14 -27.31
N GLU A 306 27.82 7.93 -27.76
CA GLU A 306 27.65 9.33 -27.36
C GLU A 306 27.01 9.52 -25.98
N ARG A 307 26.63 8.42 -25.30
CA ARG A 307 25.99 8.43 -23.98
C ARG A 307 24.72 9.29 -23.93
N ILE A 308 23.91 9.22 -24.98
CA ILE A 308 22.64 9.95 -25.06
C ILE A 308 21.68 9.37 -24.02
N LYS A 309 21.19 10.21 -23.11
CA LYS A 309 20.19 9.79 -22.12
C LYS A 309 18.82 9.75 -22.78
N ILE A 310 18.18 8.58 -22.75
CA ILE A 310 16.81 8.40 -23.20
C ILE A 310 15.88 8.47 -21.99
N ILE A 311 14.87 9.33 -22.04
CA ILE A 311 13.92 9.57 -20.95
C ILE A 311 12.50 9.35 -21.47
N GLU A 312 11.86 8.27 -21.03
CA GLU A 312 10.48 7.94 -21.37
C GLU A 312 9.46 8.78 -20.59
N GLY A 313 8.20 8.77 -21.01
CA GLY A 313 7.21 9.69 -20.44
C GLY A 313 6.92 9.45 -18.95
N LYS A 314 6.94 8.19 -18.51
CA LYS A 314 6.76 7.86 -17.09
C LYS A 314 8.00 8.20 -16.27
N GLU A 315 9.20 8.04 -16.84
CA GLU A 315 10.45 8.47 -16.22
C GLU A 315 10.48 10.00 -16.06
N PHE A 316 10.14 10.75 -17.11
CA PHE A 316 10.09 12.21 -17.04
C PHE A 316 9.05 12.70 -16.03
N ALA A 317 7.88 12.06 -15.94
CA ALA A 317 6.90 12.33 -14.89
C ALA A 317 7.46 12.06 -13.49
N GLY A 318 8.22 10.97 -13.31
CA GLY A 318 8.97 10.68 -12.08
C GLY A 318 9.97 11.78 -11.73
N MET A 319 10.77 12.22 -12.70
CA MET A 319 11.75 13.30 -12.54
C MET A 319 11.11 14.61 -12.06
N LEU A 320 9.91 14.96 -12.56
CA LEU A 320 9.16 16.14 -12.11
C LEU A 320 8.68 16.00 -10.65
N VAL A 321 8.24 14.81 -10.24
CA VAL A 321 7.83 14.54 -8.85
C VAL A 321 9.03 14.61 -7.91
N GLU A 322 10.12 13.96 -8.27
CA GLU A 322 11.33 13.85 -7.46
C GLU A 322 12.02 15.21 -7.25
N SER A 323 12.05 16.06 -8.28
CA SER A 323 12.57 17.42 -8.16
C SER A 323 11.63 18.37 -7.41
N ARG A 324 10.42 17.92 -7.07
CA ARG A 324 9.33 18.75 -6.49
C ARG A 324 8.95 19.91 -7.41
N PHE A 325 8.98 19.66 -8.72
CA PHE A 325 8.68 20.64 -9.74
C PHE A 325 7.30 21.28 -9.50
N LYS A 326 7.26 22.61 -9.52
CA LYS A 326 6.02 23.35 -9.31
C LYS A 326 5.34 23.64 -10.64
N PHE A 327 4.17 23.04 -10.85
CA PHE A 327 3.33 23.35 -11.99
C PHE A 327 2.61 24.69 -11.78
N THR A 328 2.90 25.66 -12.63
CA THR A 328 2.26 26.99 -12.65
C THR A 328 1.84 27.33 -14.08
N ASN A 329 0.82 28.20 -14.25
CA ASN A 329 0.25 28.48 -15.57
C ASN A 329 1.21 29.27 -16.48
N ASP A 330 2.09 30.08 -15.89
CA ASP A 330 3.10 30.90 -16.56
C ASP A 330 4.17 30.07 -17.28
N ILE A 331 4.28 28.76 -17.02
CA ILE A 331 5.16 27.85 -17.77
C ILE A 331 4.83 27.88 -19.27
N PHE A 332 3.56 28.06 -19.62
CA PHE A 332 3.08 27.94 -21.00
C PHE A 332 2.84 29.28 -21.70
N GLU A 333 2.93 30.39 -20.96
CA GLU A 333 2.93 31.76 -21.49
C GLU A 333 4.24 32.02 -22.23
#